data_AF-A0A1Y3NAU6-F1
#
_entry.id   AF-A0A1Y3NAU6-F1
#
_cell.length_a   1.000
_cell.length_b   1.000
_cell.length_c   1.000
_cell.angle_alpha   90.00
_cell.angle_beta   90.00
_cell.angle_gamma   90.00
#
_symmetry.space_group_name_H-M   'P 1'
#
loop_
_entity.id
_entity.type
_entity.pdbx_description
1 polymer ?
#
loop_
_entity_poly.entity_id
_entity_poly.type
_entity_poly.pdbx_seq_one_letter_code
_entity_poly.pdbx_strand_id
1 'polypeptide(L)'
;MTIENIQCVGDVDKSSFLIFDSGEARKTININNLNIINGKSNGPFIKIMGNLCEVHINNSEIQNVKSYGSIIKDISLKSIISFSNLNFEENNNINKLECENKSLNGGALYFKESNYSNKNNSSDIQFNNNLFENNDAEYFGGAIYSEYGQLYLAKTLNNSIIYNKAGVTGGGIYSPFSVKKNLFDIKSIEIENNIANGLTNNYASRPSYIVLNTKLDNKITEIKSGDNFPLTLTLYDEFDQIYDDIIKYYPLFGLNFDLIQKKDLKNDFEEEYNNNYEKSTKIIGNKCYFNKGVCELSDLRIYGIPNNNYILDIKVENFEGNDVEMKFDPIIEIKVLTCDEYHIKMHDKNGILSCEIPICNNDCPVSSTAVCKPYTQEIESDKKNKNENNICECLPGWEGKYCEEQKIVDFK
;
A
#
# COMPACT_ATOMS: atom_id res chain seq x y z
N MET A 1 -15.32 40.94 11.63
CA MET A 1 -15.02 40.75 13.06
C MET A 1 -13.57 40.33 13.17
N THR A 2 -12.77 41.05 13.96
CA THR A 2 -11.36 40.71 14.19
C THR A 2 -11.19 40.14 15.59
N ILE A 3 -10.45 39.04 15.70
CA ILE A 3 -10.16 38.35 16.96
C ILE A 3 -8.65 38.11 17.01
N GLU A 4 -7.99 38.64 18.04
CA GLU A 4 -6.54 38.55 18.17
C GLU A 4 -6.15 37.91 19.50
N ASN A 5 -5.12 37.07 19.48
CA ASN A 5 -4.49 36.49 20.68
C ASN A 5 -5.46 35.73 21.60
N ILE A 6 -6.55 35.19 21.04
CA ILE A 6 -7.53 34.44 21.82
C ILE A 6 -6.97 33.08 22.22
N GLN A 7 -7.28 32.65 23.43
CA GLN A 7 -6.88 31.35 23.95
C GLN A 7 -8.09 30.58 24.49
N CYS A 8 -8.41 29.47 23.84
CA CYS A 8 -9.41 28.51 24.27
C CYS A 8 -8.72 27.39 25.05
N VAL A 9 -8.77 27.49 26.38
CA VAL A 9 -8.19 26.49 27.29
C VAL A 9 -9.30 25.56 27.79
N GLY A 10 -9.10 24.26 27.64
CA GLY A 10 -10.01 23.22 28.12
C GLY A 10 -9.48 21.83 27.78
N ASP A 11 -10.32 20.81 27.93
CA ASP A 11 -9.94 19.45 27.55
C ASP A 11 -9.76 19.33 26.03
N VAL A 12 -8.94 18.36 25.63
CA VAL A 12 -8.68 18.06 24.23
C VAL A 12 -10.00 17.77 23.51
N ASP A 13 -10.18 18.34 22.31
CA ASP A 13 -11.38 18.17 21.47
C ASP A 13 -12.70 18.74 22.06
N LYS A 14 -12.66 19.32 23.27
CA LYS A 14 -13.79 19.97 23.97
C LYS A 14 -13.68 21.49 24.03
N SER A 15 -12.49 22.03 23.79
CA SER A 15 -12.27 23.47 23.69
C SER A 15 -12.30 23.94 22.24
N SER A 16 -13.13 24.94 21.97
CA SER A 16 -13.23 25.60 20.66
C SER A 16 -13.60 27.06 20.86
N PHE A 17 -13.20 27.92 19.93
CA PHE A 17 -13.68 29.30 19.92
C PHE A 17 -15.17 29.35 19.58
N LEU A 18 -15.57 28.57 18.58
CA LEU A 18 -16.95 28.48 18.12
C LEU A 18 -17.37 27.01 18.00
N ILE A 19 -18.49 26.67 18.63
CA ILE A 19 -19.17 25.38 18.44
C ILE A 19 -20.55 25.67 17.85
N PHE A 20 -20.78 25.13 16.67
CA PHE A 20 -22.08 25.15 16.01
C PHE A 20 -22.67 23.74 16.01
N ASP A 21 -23.83 23.59 16.67
CA ASP A 21 -24.55 22.32 16.76
C ASP A 21 -25.98 22.45 16.21
N SER A 22 -26.24 21.80 15.08
CA SER A 22 -27.56 21.77 14.47
C SER A 22 -28.55 20.90 15.26
N GLY A 23 -28.07 20.01 16.14
CA GLY A 23 -28.86 18.95 16.75
C GLY A 23 -29.52 18.09 15.67
N GLU A 24 -30.79 17.77 15.85
CA GLU A 24 -31.55 16.97 14.87
C GLU A 24 -32.10 17.81 13.69
N ALA A 25 -32.17 19.13 13.86
CA ALA A 25 -32.78 20.04 12.90
C ALA A 25 -31.77 20.58 11.87
N ARG A 26 -32.30 21.08 10.75
CA ARG A 26 -31.53 21.92 9.83
C ARG A 26 -31.25 23.25 10.51
N LYS A 27 -29.99 23.63 10.63
CA LYS A 27 -29.60 24.97 11.08
C LYS A 27 -28.54 25.56 10.16
N THR A 28 -28.56 26.88 10.07
CA THR A 28 -27.64 27.65 9.23
C THR A 28 -26.75 28.53 10.09
N ILE A 29 -25.46 28.57 9.76
CA ILE A 29 -24.50 29.54 10.30
C ILE A 29 -23.85 30.32 9.15
N ASN A 30 -23.81 31.64 9.30
CA ASN A 30 -23.20 32.55 8.34
C ASN A 30 -22.08 33.33 9.04
N ILE A 31 -20.86 33.15 8.56
CA ILE A 31 -19.67 33.83 9.06
C ILE A 31 -19.09 34.64 7.89
N ASN A 32 -19.11 35.96 8.00
CA ASN A 32 -18.59 36.84 6.96
C ASN A 32 -17.56 37.78 7.56
N ASN A 33 -16.47 38.02 6.83
CA ASN A 33 -15.41 38.96 7.24
C ASN A 33 -14.82 38.61 8.62
N LEU A 34 -14.59 37.32 8.89
CA LEU A 34 -13.93 36.87 10.11
C LEU A 34 -12.41 36.97 9.90
N ASN A 35 -11.73 37.69 10.78
CA ASN A 35 -10.27 37.75 10.82
C ASN A 35 -9.78 37.23 12.18
N ILE A 36 -9.04 36.13 12.18
CA ILE A 36 -8.45 35.53 13.38
C ILE A 36 -6.93 35.55 13.25
N ILE A 37 -6.26 36.14 14.24
CA ILE A 37 -4.80 36.26 14.26
C ILE A 37 -4.26 35.76 15.60
N ASN A 38 -3.23 34.91 15.57
CA ASN A 38 -2.51 34.43 16.76
C ASN A 38 -3.39 33.67 17.77
N GLY A 39 -4.36 32.89 17.28
CA GLY A 39 -5.27 32.12 18.12
C GLY A 39 -4.64 30.86 18.70
N LYS A 40 -5.13 30.40 19.86
CA LYS A 40 -4.78 29.10 20.46
C LYS A 40 -6.01 28.35 20.91
N SER A 41 -6.10 27.05 20.61
CA SER A 41 -7.19 26.20 21.08
C SER A 41 -6.72 24.80 21.47
N ASN A 42 -7.25 24.26 22.57
CA ASN A 42 -7.00 22.86 22.95
C ASN A 42 -7.84 21.83 22.15
N GLY A 43 -8.65 22.28 21.20
CA GLY A 43 -9.35 21.43 20.24
C GLY A 43 -9.45 22.14 18.89
N PRO A 44 -10.42 21.77 18.04
CA PRO A 44 -10.70 22.50 16.83
C PRO A 44 -11.02 23.96 17.14
N PHE A 45 -10.59 24.88 16.28
CA PHE A 45 -10.88 26.30 16.52
C PHE A 45 -12.36 26.61 16.29
N ILE A 46 -12.90 26.10 15.19
CA ILE A 46 -14.33 26.10 14.85
C ILE A 46 -14.78 24.65 14.70
N LYS A 47 -15.82 24.26 15.43
CA LYS A 47 -16.39 22.91 15.39
C LYS A 47 -17.83 22.95 14.92
N ILE A 48 -18.13 22.19 13.88
CA ILE A 48 -19.46 22.03 13.29
C ILE A 48 -19.93 20.60 13.53
N MET A 49 -21.13 20.45 14.10
CA MET A 49 -21.74 19.16 14.39
C MET A 49 -23.26 19.20 14.32
N GLY A 50 -23.88 18.02 14.33
CA GLY A 50 -25.32 17.85 14.23
C GLY A 50 -25.72 17.06 12.99
N ASN A 51 -27.02 17.04 12.67
CA ASN A 51 -27.57 16.24 11.59
C ASN A 51 -27.47 16.90 10.22
N LEU A 52 -28.01 18.12 10.07
CA LEU A 52 -27.99 18.86 8.81
C LEU A 52 -27.51 20.28 9.06
N CYS A 53 -26.22 20.52 8.79
CA CYS A 53 -25.59 21.81 8.92
C CYS A 53 -25.58 22.54 7.57
N GLU A 54 -25.91 23.81 7.58
CA GLU A 54 -25.68 24.71 6.46
C GLU A 54 -24.68 25.77 6.90
N VAL A 55 -23.49 25.76 6.31
CA VAL A 55 -22.34 26.52 6.78
C VAL A 55 -21.83 27.39 5.65
N HIS A 56 -21.90 28.70 5.86
CA HIS A 56 -21.38 29.68 4.92
C HIS A 56 -20.27 30.48 5.61
N ILE A 57 -19.04 30.39 5.10
CA ILE A 57 -17.90 31.18 5.57
C ILE A 57 -17.31 31.91 4.38
N ASN A 58 -17.33 33.24 4.42
CA ASN A 58 -16.88 34.06 3.29
C ASN A 58 -15.94 35.19 3.72
N ASN A 59 -15.03 35.54 2.81
CA ASN A 59 -14.13 36.70 2.94
C ASN A 59 -13.41 36.72 4.28
N SER A 60 -12.85 35.58 4.69
CA SER A 60 -12.30 35.41 6.04
C SER A 60 -10.84 34.99 5.99
N GLU A 61 -10.09 35.43 6.98
CA GLU A 61 -8.66 35.22 7.11
C GLU A 61 -8.38 34.60 8.47
N ILE A 62 -7.64 33.49 8.49
CA ILE A 62 -7.25 32.79 9.70
C ILE A 62 -5.76 32.52 9.63
N GLN A 63 -5.01 33.25 10.45
CA GLN A 63 -3.55 33.26 10.43
C GLN A 63 -2.95 32.93 11.78
N ASN A 64 -1.88 32.12 11.76
CA ASN A 64 -1.07 31.77 12.92
C ASN A 64 -1.90 31.23 14.09
N VAL A 65 -2.88 30.38 13.79
CA VAL A 65 -3.66 29.70 14.82
C VAL A 65 -3.03 28.35 15.14
N LYS A 66 -2.76 28.14 16.43
CA LYS A 66 -2.30 26.85 16.96
C LYS A 66 -3.44 26.11 17.63
N SER A 67 -3.85 24.99 17.08
CA SER A 67 -4.92 24.15 17.64
C SER A 67 -4.44 22.72 17.92
N TYR A 68 -5.14 22.02 18.81
CA TYR A 68 -4.97 20.57 19.03
C TYR A 68 -6.13 19.82 18.37
N GLY A 69 -6.30 20.09 17.09
CA GLY A 69 -7.49 19.89 16.25
C GLY A 69 -7.29 20.65 14.93
N SER A 70 -8.04 20.32 13.88
CA SER A 70 -8.07 21.18 12.69
C SER A 70 -8.65 22.55 13.00
N ILE A 71 -8.31 23.58 12.21
CA ILE A 71 -8.89 24.92 12.40
C ILE A 71 -10.40 24.87 12.28
N ILE A 72 -10.91 24.25 11.22
CA ILE A 72 -12.33 23.96 11.05
C ILE A 72 -12.53 22.45 10.99
N LYS A 73 -13.34 21.93 11.91
CA LYS A 73 -13.70 20.52 11.99
C LYS A 73 -15.20 20.37 11.77
N ASP A 74 -15.58 19.73 10.68
CA ASP A 74 -16.96 19.36 10.40
C ASP A 74 -17.13 17.85 10.55
N ILE A 75 -17.97 17.49 11.51
CA ILE A 75 -18.36 16.10 11.82
C ILE A 75 -19.86 15.89 11.69
N SER A 76 -20.57 16.81 11.03
CA SER A 76 -22.01 16.69 10.80
C SER A 76 -22.35 15.49 9.91
N LEU A 77 -23.56 14.94 10.08
CA LEU A 77 -24.05 13.84 9.24
C LEU A 77 -24.22 14.30 7.79
N LYS A 78 -24.71 15.52 7.60
CA LYS A 78 -24.92 16.17 6.31
C LYS A 78 -24.54 17.63 6.41
N SER A 79 -23.80 18.09 5.41
CA SER A 79 -23.31 19.45 5.36
C SER A 79 -23.56 20.07 3.98
N ILE A 80 -24.15 21.26 3.99
CA ILE A 80 -24.21 22.17 2.85
C ILE A 80 -23.18 23.26 3.15
N ILE A 81 -22.08 23.29 2.42
CA ILE A 81 -20.92 24.12 2.75
C ILE A 81 -20.65 25.10 1.61
N SER A 82 -20.54 26.38 1.91
CA SER A 82 -20.02 27.39 0.99
C SER A 82 -18.83 28.10 1.63
N PHE A 83 -17.64 27.83 1.10
CA PHE A 83 -16.38 28.46 1.47
C PHE A 83 -15.86 29.29 0.31
N SER A 84 -15.86 30.62 0.46
CA SER A 84 -15.43 31.53 -0.60
C SER A 84 -14.50 32.62 -0.09
N ASN A 85 -13.40 32.87 -0.81
CA ASN A 85 -12.40 33.88 -0.47
C ASN A 85 -11.86 33.69 0.95
N LEU A 86 -11.46 32.45 1.29
CA LEU A 86 -10.82 32.13 2.56
C LEU A 86 -9.31 32.09 2.41
N ASN A 87 -8.60 32.69 3.37
CA ASN A 87 -7.16 32.55 3.51
C ASN A 87 -6.82 31.81 4.82
N PHE A 88 -6.18 30.65 4.71
CA PHE A 88 -5.61 29.91 5.84
C PHE A 88 -4.09 29.91 5.71
N GLU A 89 -3.43 30.65 6.60
CA GLU A 89 -1.99 30.89 6.52
C GLU A 89 -1.29 30.55 7.84
N GLU A 90 -0.20 29.78 7.77
CA GLU A 90 0.68 29.49 8.91
C GLU A 90 -0.06 28.87 10.13
N ASN A 91 -1.13 28.12 9.90
CA ASN A 91 -1.86 27.46 10.98
C ASN A 91 -1.23 26.12 11.33
N ASN A 92 -1.29 25.74 12.60
CA ASN A 92 -0.64 24.52 13.07
C ASN A 92 -1.56 23.68 13.96
N ASN A 93 -1.80 22.45 13.52
CA ASN A 93 -2.49 21.42 14.27
C ASN A 93 -1.46 20.51 14.99
N ILE A 94 -1.19 20.81 16.25
CA ILE A 94 -0.12 20.18 17.05
C ILE A 94 -0.70 19.16 18.04
N ASN A 95 0.04 18.12 18.41
CA ASN A 95 -0.35 17.24 19.52
C ASN A 95 0.01 17.81 20.91
N LYS A 96 -0.91 17.69 21.87
CA LYS A 96 -0.59 17.68 23.31
C LYS A 96 -0.91 16.29 23.88
N LEU A 97 0.08 15.40 23.84
CA LEU A 97 0.24 14.22 24.70
C LEU A 97 -0.75 13.05 24.57
N GLU A 98 -1.51 12.87 23.47
CA GLU A 98 -2.34 11.65 23.33
C GLU A 98 -2.07 10.91 22.00
N CYS A 99 -1.71 9.63 22.13
CA CYS A 99 -1.79 8.64 21.05
C CYS A 99 -3.26 8.32 20.79
N GLU A 100 -3.64 8.12 19.53
CA GLU A 100 -5.00 7.73 19.04
C GLU A 100 -6.03 8.84 18.74
N ASN A 101 -5.72 10.12 18.98
CA ASN A 101 -6.68 11.18 18.68
C ASN A 101 -6.76 11.51 17.17
N LYS A 102 -7.90 11.20 16.54
CA LYS A 102 -8.26 11.55 15.15
C LYS A 102 -8.34 13.08 14.89
N SER A 103 -8.15 13.92 15.92
CA SER A 103 -8.12 15.38 15.83
C SER A 103 -6.84 15.93 15.19
N LEU A 104 -5.83 15.09 14.98
CA LEU A 104 -4.49 15.47 14.50
C LEU A 104 -4.33 15.48 12.96
N ASN A 105 -5.46 15.48 12.26
CA ASN A 105 -5.54 15.46 10.81
C ASN A 105 -6.16 16.76 10.30
N GLY A 106 -5.75 17.22 9.13
CA GLY A 106 -6.24 18.47 8.56
C GLY A 106 -5.63 19.66 9.28
N GLY A 107 -4.58 20.27 8.74
CA GLY A 107 -3.99 21.46 9.38
C GLY A 107 -4.96 22.64 9.35
N ALA A 108 -5.72 22.80 8.26
CA ALA A 108 -6.81 23.78 8.16
C ALA A 108 -8.19 23.13 8.30
N LEU A 109 -8.53 22.20 7.41
CA LEU A 109 -9.88 21.63 7.31
C LEU A 109 -9.88 20.13 7.59
N TYR A 110 -10.90 19.70 8.34
CA TYR A 110 -11.21 18.29 8.56
C TYR A 110 -12.69 18.04 8.29
N PHE A 111 -12.97 17.20 7.30
CA PHE A 111 -14.32 16.72 6.99
C PHE A 111 -14.44 15.25 7.32
N LYS A 112 -15.44 14.88 8.11
CA LYS A 112 -15.71 13.49 8.42
C LYS A 112 -17.19 13.18 8.28
N GLU A 113 -17.48 12.15 7.49
CA GLU A 113 -18.82 11.57 7.44
C GLU A 113 -19.11 10.82 8.74
N SER A 114 -20.29 11.07 9.30
CA SER A 114 -20.87 10.17 10.29
C SER A 114 -21.83 9.22 9.56
N ASN A 115 -21.74 7.91 9.87
CA ASN A 115 -22.37 6.77 9.18
C ASN A 115 -23.82 7.00 8.69
N TYR A 116 -24.03 7.63 7.53
CA TYR A 116 -25.35 7.86 6.98
C TYR A 116 -25.44 7.40 5.52
N SER A 117 -26.27 6.38 5.29
CA SER A 117 -26.36 5.61 4.05
C SER A 117 -27.26 6.21 2.96
N ASN A 118 -27.67 7.47 3.07
CA ASN A 118 -28.79 8.00 2.28
C ASN A 118 -28.33 8.90 1.13
N LYS A 119 -28.37 8.32 -0.08
CA LYS A 119 -27.91 8.84 -1.39
C LYS A 119 -28.83 9.89 -2.03
N ASN A 120 -29.26 10.92 -1.31
CA ASN A 120 -29.95 12.04 -1.97
C ASN A 120 -28.91 13.01 -2.53
N ASN A 121 -28.77 13.01 -3.86
CA ASN A 121 -27.73 13.61 -4.70
C ASN A 121 -27.71 15.15 -4.79
N SER A 122 -28.05 15.88 -3.73
CA SER A 122 -27.98 17.35 -3.75
C SER A 122 -27.22 17.88 -2.54
N SER A 123 -25.90 17.81 -2.59
CA SER A 123 -25.05 18.61 -1.71
C SER A 123 -24.58 19.83 -2.49
N ASP A 124 -25.05 21.02 -2.11
CA ASP A 124 -24.54 22.30 -2.61
C ASP A 124 -23.25 22.65 -1.87
N ILE A 125 -22.18 21.94 -2.20
CA ILE A 125 -20.84 22.23 -1.65
C ILE A 125 -20.08 23.11 -2.63
N GLN A 126 -19.52 24.22 -2.15
CA GLN A 126 -18.79 25.19 -2.97
C GLN A 126 -17.49 25.60 -2.29
N PHE A 127 -16.40 25.55 -3.05
CA PHE A 127 -15.06 26.00 -2.63
C PHE A 127 -14.50 26.92 -3.71
N ASN A 128 -14.54 28.23 -3.49
CA ASN A 128 -14.13 29.20 -4.49
C ASN A 128 -13.07 30.17 -3.96
N ASN A 129 -12.01 30.38 -4.73
CA ASN A 129 -10.99 31.41 -4.45
C ASN A 129 -10.35 31.27 -3.06
N ASN A 130 -10.06 30.05 -2.62
CA ASN A 130 -9.46 29.82 -1.30
C ASN A 130 -7.95 29.58 -1.42
N LEU A 131 -7.19 30.10 -0.46
CA LEU A 131 -5.76 29.87 -0.30
C LEU A 131 -5.49 29.10 1.00
N PHE A 132 -4.76 28.00 0.87
CA PHE A 132 -4.23 27.22 1.99
C PHE A 132 -2.71 27.18 1.88
N GLU A 133 -2.04 27.98 2.70
CA GLU A 133 -0.60 28.18 2.62
C GLU A 133 0.09 27.94 3.96
N ASN A 134 1.21 27.20 3.95
CA ASN A 134 2.06 26.97 5.12
C ASN A 134 1.32 26.38 6.34
N ASN A 135 0.24 25.61 6.14
CA ASN A 135 -0.45 24.92 7.22
C ASN A 135 0.27 23.62 7.56
N ASP A 136 0.30 23.25 8.85
CA ASP A 136 0.99 22.05 9.36
C ASP A 136 -0.01 21.14 10.10
N ALA A 137 0.07 19.84 9.83
CA ALA A 137 -0.66 18.79 10.51
C ALA A 137 0.28 17.70 11.01
N GLU A 138 0.07 17.26 12.25
CA GLU A 138 0.89 16.20 12.85
C GLU A 138 0.88 14.90 12.05
N TYR A 139 -0.27 14.47 11.50
CA TYR A 139 -0.36 13.19 10.79
C TYR A 139 -0.66 13.31 9.31
N PHE A 140 -1.90 13.66 8.94
CA PHE A 140 -2.36 13.55 7.57
C PHE A 140 -3.08 14.82 7.11
N GLY A 141 -2.89 15.21 5.84
CA GLY A 141 -3.61 16.33 5.23
C GLY A 141 -3.17 17.67 5.82
N GLY A 142 -1.98 18.16 5.44
CA GLY A 142 -1.44 19.41 5.99
C GLY A 142 -2.35 20.61 5.80
N ALA A 143 -3.11 20.67 4.69
CA ALA A 143 -4.23 21.60 4.55
C ALA A 143 -5.57 20.94 4.84
N ILE A 144 -5.89 19.87 4.10
CA ILE A 144 -7.24 19.29 4.09
C ILE A 144 -7.17 17.79 4.36
N TYR A 145 -7.97 17.34 5.31
CA TYR A 145 -8.28 15.93 5.51
C TYR A 145 -9.77 15.68 5.26
N SER A 146 -10.11 14.66 4.47
CA SER A 146 -11.52 14.32 4.21
C SER A 146 -11.81 12.83 4.18
N GLU A 147 -12.82 12.46 4.98
CA GLU A 147 -13.57 11.20 4.94
C GLU A 147 -15.02 11.43 4.50
N TYR A 148 -15.34 12.59 3.93
CA TYR A 148 -16.72 12.98 3.67
C TYR A 148 -17.26 12.50 2.32
N GLY A 149 -18.09 11.45 2.31
CA GLY A 149 -18.58 10.74 1.12
C GLY A 149 -19.35 11.52 0.06
N GLN A 150 -19.57 12.82 0.26
CA GLN A 150 -20.25 13.71 -0.70
C GLN A 150 -19.37 14.85 -1.19
N LEU A 151 -18.10 14.91 -0.79
CA LEU A 151 -17.23 16.02 -1.18
C LEU A 151 -16.95 16.04 -2.70
N TYR A 152 -17.07 14.91 -3.38
CA TYR A 152 -16.98 14.82 -4.85
C TYR A 152 -18.03 15.65 -5.61
N LEU A 153 -19.12 16.03 -4.96
CA LEU A 153 -20.15 16.89 -5.53
C LEU A 153 -19.80 18.38 -5.44
N ALA A 154 -18.70 18.73 -4.76
CA ALA A 154 -18.33 20.12 -4.58
C ALA A 154 -17.94 20.79 -5.89
N LYS A 155 -18.42 22.01 -6.08
CA LYS A 155 -17.98 22.90 -7.15
C LYS A 155 -16.75 23.66 -6.67
N THR A 156 -15.64 23.48 -7.36
CA THR A 156 -14.36 24.13 -7.06
C THR A 156 -13.99 25.15 -8.14
N LEU A 157 -13.50 26.31 -7.73
CA LEU A 157 -12.96 27.32 -8.63
C LEU A 157 -11.78 28.05 -7.99
N ASN A 158 -10.65 28.14 -8.70
CA ASN A 158 -9.48 28.95 -8.32
C ASN A 158 -9.03 28.75 -6.86
N ASN A 159 -8.81 27.51 -6.43
CA ASN A 159 -8.23 27.26 -5.10
C ASN A 159 -6.75 26.90 -5.23
N SER A 160 -5.96 27.27 -4.24
CA SER A 160 -4.52 26.97 -4.17
C SER A 160 -4.17 26.35 -2.82
N ILE A 161 -3.45 25.23 -2.85
CA ILE A 161 -2.97 24.48 -1.68
C ILE A 161 -1.46 24.31 -1.82
N ILE A 162 -0.71 25.18 -1.17
CA ILE A 162 0.72 25.33 -1.39
C ILE A 162 1.53 25.32 -0.10
N TYR A 163 2.72 24.71 -0.14
CA TYR A 163 3.68 24.72 0.97
C TYR A 163 3.16 24.17 2.31
N ASN A 164 2.09 23.38 2.30
CA ASN A 164 1.56 22.75 3.50
C ASN A 164 2.39 21.52 3.88
N LYS A 165 2.31 21.12 5.15
CA LYS A 165 3.09 20.04 5.73
C LYS A 165 2.23 19.04 6.48
N ALA A 166 2.55 17.75 6.31
CA ALA A 166 2.03 16.67 7.14
C ALA A 166 3.17 15.84 7.74
N GLY A 167 2.99 15.30 8.94
CA GLY A 167 4.02 14.43 9.54
C GLY A 167 4.10 13.03 8.92
N VAL A 168 2.97 12.46 8.45
CA VAL A 168 2.92 11.12 7.83
C VAL A 168 2.86 11.21 6.30
N THR A 169 1.70 11.59 5.74
CA THR A 169 1.49 11.68 4.28
C THR A 169 0.33 12.62 3.93
N GLY A 170 0.21 13.00 2.67
CA GLY A 170 -0.77 13.97 2.20
C GLY A 170 -0.44 15.38 2.69
N GLY A 171 0.72 15.91 2.32
CA GLY A 171 1.19 17.22 2.77
C GLY A 171 0.19 18.34 2.47
N GLY A 172 -0.47 18.30 1.31
CA GLY A 172 -1.60 19.19 1.00
C GLY A 172 -2.92 18.57 1.42
N ILE A 173 -3.33 17.52 0.70
CA ILE A 173 -4.62 16.84 0.88
C ILE A 173 -4.42 15.39 1.28
N TYR A 174 -5.25 14.90 2.21
CA TYR A 174 -5.34 13.47 2.47
C TYR A 174 -6.79 12.99 2.50
N SER A 175 -7.06 11.86 1.85
CA SER A 175 -8.31 11.13 2.01
C SER A 175 -8.02 9.63 2.15
N PRO A 176 -8.43 8.99 3.26
CA PRO A 176 -7.97 7.65 3.56
C PRO A 176 -8.57 6.56 2.68
N PHE A 177 -9.73 6.77 2.06
CA PHE A 177 -10.41 5.78 1.22
C PHE A 177 -11.48 6.48 0.38
N SER A 178 -11.98 5.81 -0.65
CA SER A 178 -13.04 6.31 -1.52
C SER A 178 -12.79 7.74 -2.02
N VAL A 179 -11.58 8.06 -2.43
CA VAL A 179 -11.11 9.37 -2.96
C VAL A 179 -12.12 9.95 -3.96
N LYS A 180 -12.67 9.13 -4.85
CA LYS A 180 -13.69 9.52 -5.85
C LYS A 180 -15.01 10.05 -5.25
N LYS A 181 -15.24 9.83 -3.96
CA LYS A 181 -16.39 10.33 -3.19
C LYS A 181 -15.97 11.34 -2.12
N ASN A 182 -14.84 11.08 -1.48
CA ASN A 182 -14.37 11.80 -0.32
C ASN A 182 -13.62 13.08 -0.67
N LEU A 183 -13.30 13.31 -1.95
CA LEU A 183 -12.62 14.50 -2.41
C LEU A 183 -13.33 15.08 -3.64
N PHE A 184 -13.26 16.41 -3.74
CA PHE A 184 -13.62 17.16 -4.93
C PHE A 184 -12.60 16.93 -6.06
N ASP A 185 -12.90 17.42 -7.27
CA ASP A 185 -11.95 17.31 -8.38
C ASP A 185 -10.68 18.11 -8.09
N ILE A 186 -9.60 17.39 -7.79
CA ILE A 186 -8.30 17.99 -7.48
C ILE A 186 -7.57 18.47 -8.74
N LYS A 187 -8.00 18.07 -9.94
CA LYS A 187 -7.36 18.49 -11.21
C LYS A 187 -7.68 19.93 -11.59
N SER A 188 -8.74 20.49 -11.00
CA SER A 188 -9.19 21.86 -11.28
C SER A 188 -8.60 22.91 -10.33
N ILE A 189 -7.71 22.50 -9.42
CA ILE A 189 -7.10 23.38 -8.42
C ILE A 189 -5.57 23.27 -8.44
N GLU A 190 -4.90 24.28 -7.90
CA GLU A 190 -3.45 24.32 -7.77
C GLU A 190 -3.03 23.61 -6.48
N ILE A 191 -2.19 22.58 -6.61
CA ILE A 191 -1.63 21.84 -5.47
C ILE A 191 -0.15 21.62 -5.73
N GLU A 192 0.71 22.35 -5.03
CA GLU A 192 2.14 22.31 -5.28
C GLU A 192 2.99 22.51 -4.04
N ASN A 193 4.22 21.99 -4.08
CA ASN A 193 5.25 22.20 -3.06
C ASN A 193 4.84 21.83 -1.63
N ASN A 194 3.81 21.00 -1.47
CA ASN A 194 3.46 20.48 -0.15
C ASN A 194 4.39 19.31 0.19
N ILE A 195 4.68 19.14 1.48
CA ILE A 195 5.64 18.14 1.94
C ILE A 195 5.02 17.21 2.98
N ALA A 196 5.41 15.95 2.94
CA ALA A 196 5.21 15.02 4.03
C ALA A 196 6.53 14.33 4.35
N ASN A 197 6.90 14.31 5.64
CA ASN A 197 8.17 13.74 6.10
C ASN A 197 9.40 14.22 5.28
N GLY A 198 9.43 15.51 4.94
CA GLY A 198 10.55 16.13 4.20
C GLY A 198 10.61 15.83 2.70
N LEU A 199 9.66 15.08 2.15
CA LEU A 199 9.54 14.82 0.71
C LEU A 199 8.29 15.51 0.15
N THR A 200 8.33 15.88 -1.13
CA THR A 200 7.15 16.42 -1.83
C THR A 200 6.02 15.39 -1.82
N ASN A 201 4.86 15.79 -1.30
CA ASN A 201 3.68 14.97 -1.21
C ASN A 201 2.44 15.88 -1.23
N ASN A 202 1.92 16.16 -2.42
CA ASN A 202 0.80 17.08 -2.62
C ASN A 202 -0.52 16.49 -2.11
N TYR A 203 -0.74 15.21 -2.37
CA TYR A 203 -1.93 14.49 -1.94
C TYR A 203 -1.63 12.99 -1.87
N ALA A 204 -2.30 12.29 -0.95
CA ALA A 204 -2.15 10.85 -0.77
C ALA A 204 -3.42 10.22 -0.18
N SER A 205 -3.52 8.90 -0.29
CA SER A 205 -4.49 8.09 0.46
C SER A 205 -3.81 6.97 1.25
N ARG A 206 -4.61 6.09 1.86
CA ARG A 206 -4.10 4.81 2.38
C ARG A 206 -3.70 3.88 1.23
N PRO A 207 -2.93 2.81 1.54
CA PRO A 207 -2.79 1.66 0.66
C PRO A 207 -4.16 1.20 0.15
N SER A 208 -4.27 0.97 -1.15
CA SER A 208 -5.52 0.65 -1.82
C SER A 208 -5.44 -0.67 -2.57
N TYR A 209 -4.40 -0.87 -3.38
CA TYR A 209 -4.31 -2.07 -4.20
C TYR A 209 -2.88 -2.52 -4.48
N ILE A 210 -2.73 -3.80 -4.80
CA ILE A 210 -1.46 -4.44 -5.15
C ILE A 210 -1.51 -4.90 -6.61
N VAL A 211 -0.39 -4.70 -7.32
CA VAL A 211 -0.18 -5.21 -8.68
C VAL A 211 0.98 -6.19 -8.67
N LEU A 212 0.83 -7.29 -9.41
CA LEU A 212 1.92 -8.20 -9.73
C LEU A 212 2.70 -7.66 -10.93
N ASN A 213 3.96 -7.27 -10.73
CA ASN A 213 4.82 -6.77 -11.80
C ASN A 213 5.53 -7.90 -12.56
N THR A 214 5.73 -9.06 -11.94
CA THR A 214 6.31 -10.22 -12.61
C THR A 214 5.40 -10.67 -13.74
N LYS A 215 5.95 -10.73 -14.96
CA LYS A 215 5.25 -11.29 -16.11
C LYS A 215 5.23 -12.81 -16.00
N LEU A 216 4.04 -13.38 -15.96
CA LEU A 216 3.84 -14.82 -16.05
C LEU A 216 3.43 -15.12 -17.49
N ASP A 217 4.33 -15.75 -18.26
CA ASP A 217 4.16 -15.94 -19.71
C ASP A 217 3.02 -16.90 -20.06
N ASN A 218 2.58 -17.72 -19.11
CA ASN A 218 1.57 -18.75 -19.28
C ASN A 218 0.49 -18.64 -18.20
N LYS A 219 -0.72 -19.09 -18.52
CA LYS A 219 -1.82 -19.25 -17.55
C LYS A 219 -1.45 -20.19 -16.39
N ILE A 220 -0.60 -21.17 -16.65
CA ILE A 220 -0.02 -22.08 -15.67
C ILE A 220 1.49 -21.97 -15.80
N THR A 221 2.16 -21.60 -14.71
CA THR A 221 3.62 -21.55 -14.70
C THR A 221 4.17 -22.93 -14.41
N GLU A 222 5.03 -23.44 -15.29
CA GLU A 222 5.70 -24.73 -15.09
C GLU A 222 7.06 -24.50 -14.43
N ILE A 223 7.29 -25.16 -13.30
CA ILE A 223 8.56 -25.12 -12.54
C ILE A 223 8.95 -26.53 -12.14
N LYS A 224 10.21 -26.77 -11.78
CA LYS A 224 10.63 -28.01 -11.11
C LYS A 224 10.65 -27.80 -9.60
N SER A 225 10.63 -28.91 -8.87
CA SER A 225 10.65 -28.85 -7.40
C SER A 225 11.98 -28.25 -6.91
N GLY A 226 11.91 -27.21 -6.08
CA GLY A 226 13.05 -26.47 -5.55
C GLY A 226 13.57 -25.32 -6.44
N ASP A 227 12.95 -25.13 -7.61
CA ASP A 227 13.26 -23.99 -8.48
C ASP A 227 12.96 -22.66 -7.80
N ASN A 228 13.72 -21.63 -8.22
CA ASN A 228 13.45 -20.26 -7.83
C ASN A 228 12.27 -19.71 -8.64
N PHE A 229 11.31 -19.11 -7.96
CA PHE A 229 10.10 -18.54 -8.53
C PHE A 229 9.96 -17.07 -8.11
N PRO A 230 10.80 -16.17 -8.64
CA PRO A 230 10.86 -14.80 -8.16
C PRO A 230 9.60 -14.01 -8.52
N LEU A 231 9.02 -13.35 -7.51
CA LEU A 231 7.87 -12.47 -7.69
C LEU A 231 8.19 -11.05 -7.23
N THR A 232 7.66 -10.06 -7.95
CA THR A 232 7.74 -8.65 -7.60
C THR A 232 6.34 -8.06 -7.61
N LEU A 233 5.93 -7.49 -6.48
CA LEU A 233 4.63 -6.84 -6.31
C LEU A 233 4.82 -5.37 -5.92
N THR A 234 3.91 -4.51 -6.35
CA THR A 234 3.90 -3.09 -5.95
C THR A 234 2.57 -2.71 -5.33
N LEU A 235 2.66 -1.95 -4.23
CA LEU A 235 1.54 -1.41 -3.49
C LEU A 235 1.27 0.03 -3.94
N TYR A 236 0.00 0.30 -4.22
CA TYR A 236 -0.48 1.59 -4.66
C TYR A 236 -1.57 2.12 -3.75
N ASP A 237 -1.70 3.45 -3.73
CA ASP A 237 -2.80 4.17 -3.11
C ASP A 237 -3.96 4.41 -4.13
N GLU A 238 -5.05 5.05 -3.72
CA GLU A 238 -6.21 5.34 -4.60
C GLU A 238 -5.94 6.43 -5.64
N PHE A 239 -4.80 7.11 -5.57
CA PHE A 239 -4.33 8.07 -6.58
C PHE A 239 -3.38 7.42 -7.59
N ASP A 240 -3.24 6.10 -7.56
CA ASP A 240 -2.30 5.34 -8.39
C ASP A 240 -0.83 5.72 -8.13
N GLN A 241 -0.51 6.22 -6.93
CA GLN A 241 0.86 6.49 -6.50
C GLN A 241 1.43 5.26 -5.79
N ILE A 242 2.73 5.01 -5.97
CA ILE A 242 3.43 3.97 -5.21
C ILE A 242 3.40 4.37 -3.74
N TYR A 243 2.87 3.49 -2.89
CA TYR A 243 2.70 3.77 -1.48
C TYR A 243 4.01 3.51 -0.71
N ASP A 244 4.54 4.51 -0.03
CA ASP A 244 5.75 4.39 0.80
C ASP A 244 5.47 4.87 2.23
N ASP A 245 5.53 3.95 3.20
CA ASP A 245 5.41 4.26 4.62
C ASP A 245 6.79 4.56 5.24
N ILE A 246 7.34 5.71 4.88
CA ILE A 246 8.70 6.11 5.24
C ILE A 246 8.91 6.16 6.76
N ILE A 247 7.87 6.59 7.49
CA ILE A 247 7.93 6.72 8.95
C ILE A 247 7.48 5.45 9.70
N LYS A 248 7.08 4.40 8.98
CA LYS A 248 6.57 3.13 9.54
C LYS A 248 5.37 3.37 10.46
N TYR A 249 4.46 4.24 10.03
CA TYR A 249 3.23 4.55 10.76
C TYR A 249 2.34 3.31 10.89
N TYR A 250 2.26 2.50 9.84
CA TYR A 250 1.54 1.24 9.84
C TYR A 250 2.45 0.09 10.32
N PRO A 251 1.89 -0.91 11.05
CA PRO A 251 2.59 -2.16 11.30
C PRO A 251 3.11 -2.75 9.99
N LEU A 252 4.24 -3.47 10.04
CA LEU A 252 4.91 -4.10 8.89
C LEU A 252 3.92 -4.78 7.94
N PHE A 253 3.52 -4.04 6.91
CA PHE A 253 2.56 -4.47 5.89
C PHE A 253 3.25 -5.47 4.97
N GLY A 254 2.74 -6.70 4.95
CA GLY A 254 3.39 -7.80 4.27
C GLY A 254 2.43 -8.78 3.64
N LEU A 255 3.00 -9.66 2.83
CA LEU A 255 2.32 -10.74 2.15
C LEU A 255 2.91 -12.07 2.61
N ASN A 256 2.03 -13.02 2.88
CA ASN A 256 2.38 -14.41 3.09
C ASN A 256 1.82 -15.26 1.94
N PHE A 257 2.64 -16.15 1.41
CA PHE A 257 2.33 -17.00 0.29
C PHE A 257 2.22 -18.44 0.77
N ASP A 258 1.08 -19.07 0.52
CA ASP A 258 0.81 -20.46 0.86
C ASP A 258 0.68 -21.30 -0.41
N LEU A 259 1.15 -22.54 -0.37
CA LEU A 259 1.05 -23.46 -1.50
C LEU A 259 -0.05 -24.49 -1.25
N ILE A 260 -1.08 -24.50 -2.10
CA ILE A 260 -2.25 -25.38 -1.98
C ILE A 260 -2.29 -26.34 -3.16
N GLN A 261 -2.45 -27.64 -2.93
CA GLN A 261 -2.59 -28.60 -4.01
C GLN A 261 -4.01 -28.55 -4.59
N LYS A 262 -4.14 -28.46 -5.92
CA LYS A 262 -5.48 -28.34 -6.56
C LYS A 262 -6.42 -29.52 -6.33
N LYS A 263 -5.89 -30.71 -6.00
CA LYS A 263 -6.70 -31.91 -5.72
C LYS A 263 -7.55 -31.72 -4.46
N ASP A 264 -7.09 -30.88 -3.52
CA ASP A 264 -7.75 -30.65 -2.23
C ASP A 264 -8.99 -29.76 -2.35
N LEU A 265 -9.16 -29.02 -3.46
CA LEU A 265 -10.31 -28.12 -3.66
C LEU A 265 -11.59 -28.82 -4.13
N LYS A 266 -11.54 -30.13 -4.44
CA LYS A 266 -12.69 -30.88 -4.97
C LYS A 266 -13.43 -31.73 -3.95
N ASN A 267 -12.91 -31.88 -2.73
CA ASN A 267 -13.43 -32.82 -1.73
C ASN A 267 -13.79 -32.14 -0.40
N ASP A 268 -14.49 -31.00 -0.43
CA ASP A 268 -15.01 -30.35 0.80
C ASP A 268 -16.35 -30.94 1.30
N PHE A 269 -16.69 -32.15 0.87
CA PHE A 269 -17.68 -32.97 1.55
C PHE A 269 -17.12 -34.38 1.70
N GLU A 270 -16.86 -34.76 2.95
CA GLU A 270 -16.45 -36.09 3.43
C GLU A 270 -14.95 -36.42 3.24
N GLU A 271 -14.15 -36.21 4.29
CA GLU A 271 -13.73 -37.31 5.16
C GLU A 271 -12.90 -36.81 6.35
N GLU A 272 -13.39 -37.13 7.55
CA GLU A 272 -12.64 -37.10 8.80
C GLU A 272 -11.62 -38.25 8.83
N TYR A 273 -10.43 -37.95 9.37
CA TYR A 273 -9.45 -38.89 9.92
C TYR A 273 -8.81 -39.94 8.99
N ASN A 274 -7.69 -39.57 8.37
CA ASN A 274 -6.49 -40.41 8.34
C ASN A 274 -5.20 -39.57 8.36
N ASN A 275 -4.70 -39.33 9.57
CA ASN A 275 -3.38 -38.77 9.84
C ASN A 275 -2.30 -39.80 9.45
N ASN A 276 -1.69 -39.66 8.26
CA ASN A 276 -0.30 -40.07 7.98
C ASN A 276 0.22 -39.83 6.54
N TYR A 277 -0.50 -39.11 5.67
CA TYR A 277 0.13 -38.56 4.47
C TYR A 277 0.82 -37.24 4.83
N GLU A 278 2.10 -37.32 5.16
CA GLU A 278 2.97 -36.16 5.35
C GLU A 278 2.80 -35.19 4.17
N LYS A 279 2.44 -33.95 4.50
CA LYS A 279 2.42 -32.82 3.56
C LYS A 279 3.83 -32.67 2.97
N SER A 280 4.05 -33.27 1.80
CA SER A 280 5.34 -33.23 1.07
C SER A 280 5.49 -31.96 0.23
N THR A 281 4.81 -30.88 0.62
CA THR A 281 4.96 -29.56 0.03
C THR A 281 5.70 -28.65 1.00
N LYS A 282 6.57 -27.81 0.44
CA LYS A 282 7.33 -26.84 1.21
C LYS A 282 7.54 -25.61 0.35
N ILE A 283 7.46 -24.46 0.98
CA ILE A 283 7.76 -23.19 0.35
C ILE A 283 8.78 -22.46 1.21
N ILE A 284 9.78 -21.85 0.59
CA ILE A 284 10.84 -21.09 1.26
C ILE A 284 10.82 -19.68 0.69
N GLY A 285 11.09 -18.69 1.53
CA GLY A 285 11.08 -17.29 1.11
C GLY A 285 9.67 -16.80 0.76
N ASN A 286 8.64 -17.36 1.41
CA ASN A 286 7.23 -17.14 1.12
C ASN A 286 6.61 -15.95 1.87
N LYS A 287 7.44 -15.13 2.51
CA LYS A 287 7.02 -13.90 3.18
C LYS A 287 7.74 -12.74 2.57
N CYS A 288 7.01 -11.65 2.40
CA CYS A 288 7.56 -10.44 1.83
C CYS A 288 6.91 -9.22 2.47
N TYR A 289 7.70 -8.18 2.67
CA TYR A 289 7.25 -6.92 3.25
C TYR A 289 7.49 -5.81 2.24
N PHE A 290 6.54 -4.88 2.16
CA PHE A 290 6.69 -3.75 1.26
C PHE A 290 7.74 -2.78 1.80
N ASN A 291 8.76 -2.52 1.00
CA ASN A 291 9.78 -1.51 1.24
C ASN A 291 9.72 -0.51 0.09
N LYS A 292 9.44 0.77 0.39
CA LYS A 292 9.19 1.80 -0.63
C LYS A 292 8.14 1.38 -1.66
N GLY A 293 7.08 0.73 -1.17
CA GLY A 293 5.97 0.24 -1.98
C GLY A 293 6.27 -0.98 -2.83
N VAL A 294 7.46 -1.58 -2.74
CA VAL A 294 7.83 -2.78 -3.50
C VAL A 294 8.06 -3.96 -2.57
N CYS A 295 7.49 -5.10 -2.95
CA CYS A 295 7.70 -6.38 -2.31
C CYS A 295 8.41 -7.31 -3.31
N GLU A 296 9.64 -7.74 -2.97
CA GLU A 296 10.47 -8.62 -3.79
C GLU A 296 10.69 -9.97 -3.10
N LEU A 297 10.35 -11.04 -3.82
CA LEU A 297 10.47 -12.44 -3.42
C LEU A 297 11.58 -13.11 -4.24
N SER A 298 12.81 -12.58 -4.18
CA SER A 298 13.93 -13.06 -4.99
C SER A 298 14.34 -14.51 -4.72
N ASP A 299 14.06 -14.99 -3.51
CA ASP A 299 14.46 -16.31 -3.01
C ASP A 299 13.27 -17.26 -2.82
N LEU A 300 12.10 -16.94 -3.40
CA LEU A 300 10.92 -17.79 -3.31
C LEU A 300 11.18 -19.12 -4.00
N ARG A 301 11.16 -20.22 -3.24
CA ARG A 301 11.36 -21.58 -3.78
C ARG A 301 10.19 -22.46 -3.44
N ILE A 302 9.74 -23.21 -4.43
CA ILE A 302 8.56 -24.06 -4.33
C ILE A 302 8.96 -25.51 -4.46
N TYR A 303 8.67 -26.29 -3.44
CA TYR A 303 8.90 -27.73 -3.41
C TYR A 303 7.56 -28.43 -3.41
N GLY A 304 7.34 -29.25 -4.43
CA GLY A 304 6.08 -29.94 -4.63
C GLY A 304 6.28 -31.31 -5.26
N ILE A 305 5.23 -32.11 -5.18
CA ILE A 305 5.21 -33.42 -5.81
C ILE A 305 5.14 -33.23 -7.32
N PRO A 306 6.06 -33.84 -8.10
CA PRO A 306 6.04 -33.73 -9.55
C PRO A 306 4.73 -34.18 -10.20
N ASN A 307 4.44 -33.61 -11.36
CA ASN A 307 3.23 -33.82 -12.17
C ASN A 307 1.92 -33.46 -11.47
N ASN A 308 1.96 -32.62 -10.44
CA ASN A 308 0.78 -32.07 -9.79
C ASN A 308 0.66 -30.55 -10.03
N ASN A 309 -0.57 -30.07 -9.91
CA ASN A 309 -0.90 -28.65 -10.01
C ASN A 309 -1.17 -28.08 -8.61
N TYR A 310 -0.68 -26.88 -8.40
CA TYR A 310 -0.74 -26.11 -7.18
C TYR A 310 -1.31 -24.73 -7.46
N ILE A 311 -1.81 -24.10 -6.41
CA ILE A 311 -2.18 -22.70 -6.36
C ILE A 311 -1.27 -22.05 -5.32
N LEU A 312 -0.65 -20.95 -5.71
CA LEU A 312 0.02 -20.07 -4.78
C LEU A 312 -1.00 -19.05 -4.30
N ASP A 313 -1.47 -19.23 -3.07
CA ASP A 313 -2.46 -18.39 -2.41
C ASP A 313 -1.74 -17.24 -1.67
N ILE A 314 -2.24 -16.02 -1.83
CA ILE A 314 -1.59 -14.82 -1.31
C ILE A 314 -2.47 -14.21 -0.21
N LYS A 315 -1.90 -14.02 0.98
CA LYS A 315 -2.58 -13.44 2.13
C LYS A 315 -1.90 -12.16 2.57
N VAL A 316 -2.69 -11.12 2.80
CA VAL A 316 -2.22 -9.87 3.39
C VAL A 316 -2.09 -10.06 4.89
N GLU A 317 -0.90 -9.79 5.44
CA GLU A 317 -0.62 -9.80 6.88
C GLU A 317 -0.59 -8.36 7.42
N ASN A 318 -1.00 -8.19 8.69
CA ASN A 318 -0.84 -6.96 9.49
C ASN A 318 -1.51 -5.68 8.95
N PHE A 319 -2.66 -5.80 8.29
CA PHE A 319 -3.47 -4.64 7.88
C PHE A 319 -4.85 -4.67 8.53
N GLU A 320 -5.09 -3.73 9.46
CA GLU A 320 -6.42 -3.54 10.07
C GLU A 320 -7.20 -2.43 9.33
N GLY A 321 -8.32 -2.80 8.71
CA GLY A 321 -9.21 -1.89 7.97
C GLY A 321 -9.25 -2.20 6.48
N ASN A 322 -10.32 -1.71 5.80
CA ASN A 322 -10.71 -1.91 4.39
C ASN A 322 -9.70 -2.69 3.51
N ASP A 323 -10.18 -3.79 2.93
CA ASP A 323 -9.38 -4.75 2.15
C ASP A 323 -8.58 -4.08 1.03
N VAL A 324 -7.26 -4.30 1.03
CA VAL A 324 -6.37 -3.94 -0.08
C VAL A 324 -6.70 -4.86 -1.27
N GLU A 325 -7.09 -4.26 -2.40
CA GLU A 325 -7.49 -5.01 -3.60
C GLU A 325 -6.29 -5.63 -4.30
N MET A 326 -6.39 -6.89 -4.73
CA MET A 326 -5.41 -7.48 -5.65
C MET A 326 -5.85 -7.21 -7.10
N LYS A 327 -5.14 -6.33 -7.83
CA LYS A 327 -5.41 -6.01 -9.25
C LYS A 327 -4.68 -6.95 -10.20
N PHE A 328 -4.77 -8.24 -9.91
CA PHE A 328 -4.26 -9.35 -10.71
C PHE A 328 -5.03 -10.61 -10.29
N ASP A 329 -4.89 -11.71 -11.01
CA ASP A 329 -5.49 -12.97 -10.57
C ASP A 329 -4.77 -13.44 -9.28
N PRO A 330 -5.42 -13.44 -8.11
CA PRO A 330 -4.77 -13.84 -6.86
C PRO A 330 -4.38 -15.32 -6.88
N ILE A 331 -4.92 -16.10 -7.82
CA ILE A 331 -4.63 -17.52 -8.00
C ILE A 331 -3.53 -17.66 -9.03
N ILE A 332 -2.28 -17.77 -8.57
CA ILE A 332 -1.16 -18.13 -9.45
C ILE A 332 -1.11 -19.67 -9.54
N GLU A 333 -1.43 -20.20 -10.72
CA GLU A 333 -1.38 -21.64 -10.98
C GLU A 333 0.04 -22.10 -11.31
N ILE A 334 0.48 -23.14 -10.61
CA ILE A 334 1.82 -23.68 -10.73
C ILE A 334 1.76 -25.17 -11.00
N LYS A 335 2.46 -25.65 -12.02
CA LYS A 335 2.63 -27.06 -12.30
C LYS A 335 4.06 -27.46 -11.99
N VAL A 336 4.22 -28.35 -11.03
CA VAL A 336 5.54 -28.86 -10.66
C VAL A 336 5.89 -30.02 -11.59
N LEU A 337 6.97 -29.89 -12.36
CA LEU A 337 7.47 -30.88 -13.30
C LEU A 337 8.44 -31.85 -12.62
N THR A 338 8.67 -32.99 -13.25
CA THR A 338 9.74 -33.92 -12.88
C THR A 338 11.12 -33.34 -13.18
N CYS A 339 12.13 -33.71 -12.39
CA CYS A 339 13.52 -33.44 -12.73
C CYS A 339 13.86 -34.12 -14.07
N ASP A 340 14.57 -33.42 -14.95
CA ASP A 340 15.08 -34.00 -16.19
C ASP A 340 16.49 -34.59 -15.99
N GLU A 341 17.07 -35.13 -17.06
CA GLU A 341 18.40 -35.76 -17.03
C GLU A 341 19.56 -34.80 -16.70
N TYR A 342 19.35 -33.49 -16.77
CA TYR A 342 20.32 -32.45 -16.44
C TYR A 342 20.22 -31.97 -14.99
N HIS A 343 19.29 -32.53 -14.20
CA HIS A 343 19.11 -32.18 -12.79
C HIS A 343 19.45 -33.36 -11.88
N ILE A 344 19.90 -33.04 -10.67
CA ILE A 344 20.08 -34.02 -9.59
C ILE A 344 18.80 -34.08 -8.78
N LYS A 345 18.24 -35.27 -8.60
CA LYS A 345 17.17 -35.52 -7.61
C LYS A 345 17.80 -35.58 -6.23
N MET A 346 17.40 -34.64 -5.39
CA MET A 346 17.81 -34.52 -4.00
C MET A 346 16.59 -34.71 -3.10
N HIS A 347 16.71 -35.50 -2.04
CA HIS A 347 15.67 -35.60 -1.02
C HIS A 347 16.19 -34.98 0.28
N ASP A 348 15.39 -34.11 0.90
CA ASP A 348 15.72 -33.65 2.25
C ASP A 348 15.41 -34.72 3.32
N LYS A 349 15.70 -34.43 4.59
CA LYS A 349 15.47 -35.37 5.71
C LYS A 349 14.00 -35.77 5.89
N ASN A 350 13.08 -34.97 5.33
CA ASN A 350 11.64 -35.22 5.37
C ASN A 350 11.15 -35.85 4.04
N GLY A 351 12.07 -36.29 3.18
CA GLY A 351 11.74 -36.94 1.90
C GLY A 351 11.31 -35.97 0.79
N ILE A 352 11.38 -34.65 0.98
CA ILE A 352 10.93 -33.67 -0.02
C ILE A 352 11.92 -33.63 -1.18
N LEU A 353 11.42 -33.91 -2.39
CA LEU A 353 12.21 -33.88 -3.62
C LEU A 353 12.57 -32.45 -4.01
N SER A 354 13.80 -32.24 -4.44
CA SER A 354 14.30 -31.06 -5.12
C SER A 354 15.09 -31.47 -6.36
N CYS A 355 14.94 -30.71 -7.44
CA CYS A 355 15.72 -30.81 -8.65
C CYS A 355 16.83 -29.75 -8.60
N GLU A 356 18.06 -30.16 -8.32
CA GLU A 356 19.19 -29.23 -8.28
C GLU A 356 19.95 -29.21 -9.61
N ILE A 357 20.39 -28.01 -10.02
CA ILE A 357 21.34 -27.87 -11.13
C ILE A 357 22.70 -28.39 -10.66
N PRO A 358 23.34 -29.33 -11.38
CA PRO A 358 24.66 -29.82 -11.02
C PRO A 358 25.68 -28.67 -10.99
N ILE A 359 26.43 -28.58 -9.90
CA ILE A 359 27.54 -27.64 -9.79
C ILE A 359 28.70 -28.20 -10.59
N CYS A 360 29.16 -27.52 -11.63
CA CYS A 360 30.33 -27.96 -12.40
C CYS A 360 31.63 -27.37 -11.86
N ASN A 361 32.76 -27.97 -12.29
CA ASN A 361 34.06 -27.36 -12.10
C ASN A 361 34.12 -26.01 -12.87
N ASN A 362 34.76 -25.00 -12.30
CA ASN A 362 34.92 -23.66 -12.91
C ASN A 362 35.62 -23.72 -14.26
N ASP A 363 36.45 -24.73 -14.48
CA ASP A 363 37.14 -24.94 -15.76
C ASP A 363 36.19 -25.45 -16.86
N CYS A 364 34.99 -25.94 -16.52
CA CYS A 364 33.99 -26.38 -17.48
C CYS A 364 33.27 -25.15 -18.08
N PRO A 365 33.38 -24.91 -19.39
CA PRO A 365 32.88 -23.72 -20.07
C PRO A 365 31.38 -23.85 -20.41
N VAL A 366 30.57 -24.09 -19.37
CA VAL A 366 29.11 -24.21 -19.45
C VAL A 366 28.54 -22.97 -20.15
N SER A 367 27.60 -23.16 -21.09
CA SER A 367 26.98 -22.16 -21.98
C SER A 367 27.73 -21.82 -23.28
N SER A 368 28.97 -22.30 -23.46
CA SER A 368 29.72 -22.09 -24.71
C SER A 368 30.04 -23.39 -25.45
N THR A 369 30.84 -24.28 -24.84
CA THR A 369 31.30 -25.53 -25.49
C THR A 369 30.91 -26.78 -24.69
N ALA A 370 30.29 -26.62 -23.52
CA ALA A 370 29.92 -27.71 -22.63
C ALA A 370 28.54 -27.54 -21.97
N VAL A 371 28.00 -28.66 -21.48
CA VAL A 371 26.83 -28.76 -20.61
C VAL A 371 27.25 -29.47 -19.32
N CYS A 372 26.72 -29.00 -18.19
CA CYS A 372 26.94 -29.67 -16.91
C CYS A 372 25.90 -30.78 -16.73
N LYS A 373 26.36 -32.01 -16.54
CA LYS A 373 25.49 -33.16 -16.24
C LYS A 373 25.79 -33.74 -14.87
N PRO A 374 24.78 -34.29 -14.18
CA PRO A 374 25.02 -35.01 -12.94
C PRO A 374 25.72 -36.36 -13.22
N TYR A 375 26.66 -36.77 -12.37
CA TYR A 375 27.23 -38.13 -12.44
C TYR A 375 26.20 -39.21 -12.06
N THR A 376 25.33 -38.88 -11.10
CA THR A 376 24.18 -39.69 -10.68
C THR A 376 22.93 -38.83 -10.66
N GLN A 377 21.84 -39.32 -11.24
CA GLN A 377 20.56 -38.60 -11.29
C GLN A 377 19.85 -38.50 -9.94
N GLU A 378 20.30 -39.26 -8.93
CA GLU A 378 19.71 -39.28 -7.60
C GLU A 378 20.81 -39.44 -6.55
N ILE A 379 20.75 -38.60 -5.52
CA ILE A 379 21.74 -38.55 -4.45
C ILE A 379 20.99 -38.64 -3.11
N GLU A 380 21.49 -39.51 -2.21
CA GLU A 380 20.98 -39.65 -0.84
C GLU A 380 21.13 -38.32 -0.06
N SER A 381 20.19 -38.07 0.87
CA SER A 381 20.05 -36.80 1.63
C SER A 381 21.31 -36.33 2.37
N ASP A 382 22.25 -37.22 2.67
CA ASP A 382 23.50 -36.92 3.38
C ASP A 382 24.66 -36.48 2.46
N LYS A 383 24.51 -36.63 1.15
CA LYS A 383 25.53 -36.24 0.15
C LYS A 383 25.20 -34.87 -0.43
N LYS A 384 26.23 -34.10 -0.78
CA LYS A 384 26.08 -32.73 -1.33
C LYS A 384 26.34 -32.74 -2.83
N ASN A 385 25.58 -31.92 -3.57
CA ASN A 385 25.92 -31.50 -4.92
C ASN A 385 27.26 -30.75 -4.87
N LYS A 386 28.32 -31.37 -5.40
CA LYS A 386 29.69 -30.84 -5.40
C LYS A 386 30.27 -30.94 -6.80
N ASN A 387 31.10 -29.98 -7.17
CA ASN A 387 31.79 -29.90 -8.46
C ASN A 387 32.59 -31.17 -8.83
N GLU A 388 33.20 -31.82 -7.84
CA GLU A 388 33.98 -33.05 -8.04
C GLU A 388 33.13 -34.24 -8.52
N ASN A 389 31.81 -34.18 -8.32
CA ASN A 389 30.89 -35.28 -8.58
C ASN A 389 30.02 -35.06 -9.82
N ASN A 390 30.24 -34.00 -10.61
CA ASN A 390 29.44 -33.71 -11.80
C ASN A 390 30.31 -33.75 -13.06
N ILE A 391 29.69 -34.07 -14.19
CA ILE A 391 30.35 -34.33 -15.46
C ILE A 391 30.26 -33.07 -16.33
N CYS A 392 31.39 -32.63 -16.87
CA CYS A 392 31.43 -31.66 -17.96
C CYS A 392 31.27 -32.43 -19.29
N GLU A 393 30.12 -32.30 -19.94
CA GLU A 393 29.85 -32.97 -21.22
C GLU A 393 30.01 -31.99 -22.37
N CYS A 394 30.83 -32.35 -23.36
CA CYS A 394 31.13 -31.47 -24.49
C CYS A 394 30.00 -31.43 -25.51
N LEU A 395 29.70 -30.23 -25.99
CA LEU A 395 28.79 -30.02 -27.11
C LEU A 395 29.38 -30.64 -28.38
N PRO A 396 28.54 -31.02 -29.36
CA PRO A 396 29.02 -31.55 -30.64
C PRO A 396 30.05 -30.63 -31.30
N GLY A 397 31.18 -31.20 -31.71
CA GLY A 397 32.32 -30.45 -32.25
C GLY A 397 33.41 -30.08 -31.24
N TRP A 398 33.25 -30.43 -29.97
CA TRP A 398 34.24 -30.21 -28.92
C TRP A 398 34.65 -31.51 -28.21
N GLU A 399 35.86 -31.54 -27.67
CA GLU A 399 36.47 -32.60 -26.87
C GLU A 399 37.48 -32.03 -25.86
N GLY A 400 38.11 -32.91 -25.08
CA GLY A 400 38.93 -32.52 -23.92
C GLY A 400 38.20 -32.74 -22.59
N LYS A 401 38.92 -32.68 -21.48
CA LYS A 401 38.37 -32.92 -20.13
C LYS A 401 37.38 -31.83 -19.72
N TYR A 402 37.58 -30.63 -20.27
CA TYR A 402 36.77 -29.44 -20.05
C TYR A 402 36.26 -28.84 -21.36
N CYS A 403 36.20 -29.64 -22.44
CA CYS A 403 35.66 -29.22 -23.73
C CYS A 403 36.39 -28.02 -24.36
N GLU A 404 37.70 -28.00 -24.14
CA GLU A 404 38.62 -26.96 -24.57
C GLU A 404 39.17 -27.18 -26.00
N GLU A 405 39.03 -28.38 -26.56
CA GLU A 405 39.55 -28.76 -27.86
C GLU A 405 38.43 -28.85 -28.90
N GLN A 406 38.60 -28.25 -30.07
CA GLN A 406 37.64 -28.40 -31.18
C GLN A 406 37.96 -29.68 -31.96
N LYS A 407 36.97 -30.54 -32.16
CA LYS A 407 37.09 -31.75 -32.98
C LYS A 407 37.37 -31.37 -34.44
N ILE A 408 38.60 -31.58 -34.89
CA ILE A 408 38.96 -31.43 -36.30
C ILE A 408 38.70 -32.78 -36.99
N VAL A 409 37.64 -32.84 -37.79
CA VAL A 409 37.33 -34.02 -38.60
C VAL A 409 38.17 -33.99 -39.87
N ASP A 410 39.14 -34.90 -39.96
CA ASP A 410 39.95 -35.11 -41.17
C ASP A 410 39.16 -35.99 -42.17
N PHE A 411 38.60 -35.38 -43.21
CA PHE A 411 37.94 -36.11 -44.30
C PHE A 411 39.02 -36.64 -45.25
N LYS A 412 39.45 -37.89 -45.04
CA LYS A 412 40.31 -38.63 -45.97
C LYS A 412 39.57 -39.21 -47.15
#